data_AF-A0A1R2BPJ5-F1
#
_entry.id   AF-A0A1R2BPJ5-F1
#
_cell.length_a   1.000
_cell.length_b   1.000
_cell.length_c   1.000
_cell.angle_alpha   90.00
_cell.angle_beta   90.00
_cell.angle_gamma   90.00
#
_symmetry.space_group_name_H-M   'P 1'
#
loop_
_entity.id
_entity.type
_entity.pdbx_description
1 polymer ?
#
loop_
_entity_poly.entity_id
_entity_poly.type
_entity_poly.pdbx_seq_one_letter_code
_entity_poly.pdbx_strand_id
1 'polypeptide(L)'
;MSNSSERNELEKIGLPVEETPNGDIPEGLCLEVPNNTIEIHTATLIHDPFVYENLIKYSYFLRLASILDLIFCILIFSNSPGVLSLIISLPIVGYLAAKYYHKGLITFYGFYLVIKIILKAILFTSLSEGWKTFMFSGCKVTFDFIVLLVLISFYKNLSEIGKEEKNALRMNDFTDFYEDIARVN
;
A
#
# COMPACT_ATOMS: atom_id res chain seq x y z
N MET A 1 28.51 49.44 -18.95
CA MET A 1 28.12 49.40 -20.38
C MET A 1 27.98 47.93 -20.78
N SER A 2 26.88 47.58 -21.43
CA SER A 2 26.52 46.26 -21.96
C SER A 2 26.05 45.20 -20.95
N ASN A 3 24.81 45.34 -20.46
CA ASN A 3 23.99 44.23 -20.01
C ASN A 3 22.77 44.06 -20.94
N SER A 4 23.05 43.96 -22.25
CA SER A 4 22.04 43.90 -23.32
C SER A 4 21.76 42.48 -23.83
N SER A 5 22.25 41.44 -23.13
CA SER A 5 22.06 40.04 -23.55
C SER A 5 21.06 39.25 -22.70
N GLU A 6 20.65 39.74 -21.52
CA GLU A 6 19.70 39.01 -20.64
C GLU A 6 18.24 39.45 -20.82
N ARG A 7 17.97 40.56 -21.52
CA ARG A 7 16.59 41.06 -21.75
C ARG A 7 15.79 40.28 -22.80
N ASN A 8 16.44 39.43 -23.62
CA ASN A 8 15.79 38.77 -24.75
C ASN A 8 15.21 37.37 -24.45
N GLU A 9 15.36 36.82 -23.25
CA GLU A 9 14.73 35.53 -22.90
C GLU A 9 13.48 35.67 -22.03
N LEU A 10 13.35 36.77 -21.27
CA LEU A 10 12.21 37.03 -20.38
C LEU A 10 10.97 37.60 -21.10
N GLU A 11 11.10 38.02 -22.36
CA GLU A 11 9.97 38.47 -23.19
C GLU A 11 9.18 37.29 -23.82
N LYS A 12 9.65 36.05 -23.65
CA LYS A 12 9.04 34.84 -24.25
C LYS A 12 7.99 34.16 -23.38
N ILE A 13 7.75 34.67 -22.16
CA ILE A 13 6.81 34.10 -21.20
C ILE A 13 5.83 35.23 -20.84
N GLY A 14 4.72 35.30 -21.58
CA GLY A 14 3.75 36.40 -21.52
C GLY A 14 3.13 36.60 -20.13
N LEU A 15 3.76 37.43 -19.31
CA LEU A 15 3.25 37.99 -18.07
C LEU A 15 3.34 39.52 -18.16
N PRO A 16 2.24 40.24 -17.84
CA PRO A 16 2.23 41.70 -17.89
C PRO A 16 3.15 42.28 -16.81
N VAL A 17 4.08 43.13 -17.26
CA VAL A 17 4.93 43.95 -16.40
C VAL A 17 4.13 45.19 -16.00
N GLU A 18 3.60 45.21 -14.78
CA GLU A 18 3.17 46.47 -14.15
C GLU A 18 4.40 47.18 -13.60
N GLU A 19 4.87 48.18 -14.34
CA GLU A 19 5.75 49.21 -13.80
C GLU A 19 4.91 50.12 -12.89
N THR A 20 5.27 50.23 -11.61
CA THR A 20 4.98 51.44 -10.84
C THR A 20 6.29 52.12 -10.43
N PRO A 21 6.44 53.41 -10.76
CA PRO A 21 7.61 54.22 -10.42
C PRO A 21 7.41 54.92 -9.07
N ASN A 22 8.53 55.32 -8.47
CA ASN A 22 8.68 56.10 -7.24
C ASN A 22 8.92 55.27 -5.98
N GLY A 23 10.19 55.32 -5.54
CA GLY A 23 10.59 54.91 -4.21
C GLY A 23 10.09 55.90 -3.17
N ASP A 24 9.21 55.41 -2.31
CA ASP A 24 9.04 55.86 -0.94
C ASP A 24 8.86 54.59 -0.11
N ILE A 25 9.71 54.39 0.90
CA ILE A 25 9.63 53.26 1.84
C ILE A 25 8.64 53.65 2.94
N PRO A 26 7.51 52.95 3.15
CA PRO A 26 6.75 53.08 4.37
C PRO A 26 7.35 52.15 5.43
N GLU A 27 7.81 52.74 6.53
CA GLU A 27 8.20 52.03 7.74
C GLU A 27 7.01 51.23 8.31
N GLY A 28 7.24 49.93 8.56
CA GLY A 28 6.39 49.10 9.40
C GLY A 28 5.61 48.02 8.64
N LEU A 29 6.19 46.84 8.49
CA LEU A 29 5.69 45.64 9.16
C LEU A 29 6.65 44.46 8.93
N CYS A 30 7.16 43.96 10.06
CA CYS A 30 7.74 42.66 10.36
C CYS A 30 8.21 41.76 9.19
N LEU A 31 9.49 41.38 9.30
CA LEU A 31 10.04 40.13 8.78
C LEU A 31 9.15 38.94 9.17
N GLU A 32 8.20 38.56 8.32
CA GLU A 32 7.71 37.19 8.31
C GLU A 32 8.63 36.39 7.42
N VAL A 33 9.45 35.59 8.11
CA VAL A 33 10.07 34.36 7.60
C VAL A 33 9.13 33.74 6.56
N PRO A 34 9.59 33.41 5.33
CA PRO A 34 8.75 32.65 4.43
C PRO A 34 8.50 31.32 5.10
N ASN A 35 7.33 31.24 5.74
CA ASN A 35 6.77 30.04 6.26
C ASN A 35 6.53 29.22 5.00
N ASN A 36 7.51 28.37 4.66
CA ASN A 36 7.27 27.21 3.83
C ASN A 36 6.36 26.27 4.65
N THR A 37 5.14 26.73 4.94
CA THR A 37 3.98 25.88 4.79
C THR A 37 4.02 25.42 3.34
N ILE A 38 4.72 24.30 3.16
CA ILE A 38 4.28 23.26 2.25
C ILE A 38 2.77 23.29 2.43
N GLU A 39 2.06 23.84 1.44
CA GLU A 39 0.68 23.50 1.22
C GLU A 39 0.72 21.99 1.00
N ILE A 40 0.66 21.27 2.13
CA ILE A 40 0.10 19.96 2.17
C ILE A 40 -1.27 20.28 1.59
N HIS A 41 -1.44 19.98 0.30
CA HIS A 41 -2.73 19.65 -0.24
C HIS A 41 -3.21 18.54 0.67
N THR A 42 -3.83 18.94 1.78
CA THR A 42 -4.74 18.17 2.59
C THR A 42 -5.86 17.92 1.60
N ALA A 43 -5.60 16.97 0.70
CA ALA A 43 -6.55 16.45 -0.24
C ALA A 43 -7.70 16.05 0.66
N THR A 44 -8.73 16.88 0.57
CA THR A 44 -9.96 16.83 1.31
C THR A 44 -10.32 15.38 1.59
N LEU A 45 -10.22 15.05 2.86
CA LEU A 45 -10.57 13.79 3.49
C LEU A 45 -12.07 13.54 3.23
N ILE A 46 -12.42 12.91 2.10
CA ILE A 46 -13.82 12.69 1.69
C ILE A 46 -14.24 11.21 1.86
N HIS A 47 -13.39 10.33 2.39
CA HIS A 47 -13.80 8.99 2.78
C HIS A 47 -13.92 8.82 4.30
N ASP A 48 -15.00 8.15 4.72
CA ASP A 48 -15.30 7.84 6.12
C ASP A 48 -14.07 7.27 6.83
N PRO A 49 -13.68 7.81 8.00
CA PRO A 49 -12.52 7.34 8.76
C PRO A 49 -12.60 5.83 9.06
N PHE A 50 -13.82 5.30 9.12
CA PHE A 50 -14.10 3.87 9.28
C PHE A 50 -13.60 3.01 8.11
N VAL A 51 -13.71 3.49 6.86
CA VAL A 51 -13.25 2.74 5.68
C VAL A 51 -11.72 2.64 5.70
N TYR A 52 -11.05 3.74 6.05
CA TYR A 52 -9.60 3.79 6.22
C TYR A 52 -9.10 2.85 7.30
N GLU A 53 -9.70 2.90 8.49
CA GLU A 53 -9.33 2.05 9.61
C GLU A 53 -9.48 0.56 9.25
N ASN A 54 -10.58 0.20 8.57
CA ASN A 54 -10.78 -1.17 8.09
C ASN A 54 -9.76 -1.57 7.02
N LEU A 55 -9.37 -0.65 6.14
CA LEU A 55 -8.37 -0.91 5.11
C LEU A 55 -7.01 -1.26 5.73
N ILE A 56 -6.59 -0.51 6.75
CA ILE A 56 -5.34 -0.74 7.47
C ILE A 56 -5.40 -2.08 8.22
N LYS A 57 -6.51 -2.36 8.93
CA LYS A 57 -6.71 -3.65 9.63
C LYS A 57 -6.63 -4.84 8.68
N TYR A 58 -7.32 -4.78 7.55
CA TYR A 58 -7.30 -5.85 6.55
C TYR A 58 -5.94 -5.99 5.87
N SER A 59 -5.27 -4.86 5.58
CA SER A 59 -3.91 -4.84 5.06
C SER A 59 -2.94 -5.57 6.00
N TYR A 60 -2.97 -5.24 7.29
CA TYR A 60 -2.15 -5.89 8.32
C TYR A 60 -2.44 -7.39 8.40
N PHE A 61 -3.73 -7.78 8.44
CA PHE A 61 -4.13 -9.18 8.48
C PHE A 61 -3.63 -9.96 7.25
N LEU A 62 -3.78 -9.40 6.05
CA LEU A 62 -3.31 -10.03 4.80
C LEU A 62 -1.79 -10.16 4.76
N ARG A 63 -1.05 -9.16 5.24
CA ARG A 63 0.42 -9.23 5.37
C ARG A 63 0.82 -10.35 6.33
N LEU A 64 0.20 -10.43 7.50
CA LEU A 64 0.49 -11.46 8.49
C LEU A 64 0.14 -12.86 7.96
N ALA A 65 -1.02 -13.01 7.32
CA ALA A 65 -1.42 -14.27 6.70
C ALA A 65 -0.44 -14.71 5.61
N SER A 66 0.06 -13.77 4.82
CA SER A 66 1.08 -14.04 3.79
C SER A 66 2.42 -14.45 4.39
N ILE A 67 2.86 -13.83 5.50
CA ILE A 67 4.07 -14.24 6.23
C ILE A 67 3.92 -15.64 6.81
N LEU A 68 2.76 -15.96 7.40
CA LEU A 68 2.48 -17.30 7.91
C LEU A 68 2.50 -18.34 6.78
N ASP A 69 1.85 -18.06 5.65
CA ASP A 69 1.86 -18.95 4.48
C ASP A 69 3.27 -19.15 3.95
N LEU A 70 4.10 -18.10 3.92
CA LEU A 70 5.51 -18.18 3.55
C LEU A 70 6.30 -19.11 4.48
N ILE A 71 6.14 -18.97 5.80
CA ILE A 71 6.79 -19.84 6.79
C ILE A 71 6.37 -21.30 6.56
N PHE A 72 5.08 -21.55 6.36
CA PHE A 72 4.61 -22.91 6.06
C PHE A 72 5.16 -23.46 4.75
N CYS A 73 5.29 -22.63 3.72
CA CYS A 73 5.89 -23.04 2.45
C CYS A 73 7.36 -23.44 2.64
N ILE A 74 8.12 -22.66 3.40
CA ILE A 74 9.53 -22.97 3.70
C ILE A 74 9.65 -24.27 4.51
N LEU A 75 8.81 -24.46 5.54
CA LEU A 75 8.86 -25.67 6.37
C LEU A 75 8.50 -26.94 5.59
N ILE A 76 7.56 -26.87 4.65
CA ILE A 76 7.09 -28.03 3.87
C ILE A 76 8.02 -28.36 2.71
N PHE A 77 8.56 -27.35 2.01
CA PHE A 77 9.31 -27.52 0.77
C PHE A 77 10.83 -27.28 0.92
N SER A 78 11.35 -27.24 2.14
CA SER A 78 12.78 -27.07 2.43
C SER A 78 13.69 -28.06 1.68
N ASN A 79 13.20 -29.28 1.45
CA ASN A 79 13.94 -30.35 0.78
C ASN A 79 13.84 -30.32 -0.77
N SER A 80 13.19 -29.31 -1.35
CA SER A 80 12.94 -29.24 -2.81
C SER A 80 13.13 -27.81 -3.34
N PRO A 81 14.39 -27.38 -3.57
CA PRO A 81 14.72 -25.97 -3.84
C PRO A 81 14.06 -25.39 -5.11
N GLY A 82 13.90 -26.21 -6.16
CA GLY A 82 13.23 -25.76 -7.40
C GLY A 82 11.76 -25.42 -7.16
N VAL A 83 11.03 -26.30 -6.49
CA VAL A 83 9.61 -26.12 -6.14
C VAL A 83 9.45 -24.97 -5.12
N LEU A 84 10.38 -24.86 -4.17
CA LEU A 84 10.40 -23.82 -3.17
C LEU A 84 10.47 -22.42 -3.80
N SER A 85 11.28 -22.21 -4.84
CA SER A 85 11.42 -20.90 -5.51
C SER A 85 10.10 -20.40 -6.11
N LEU A 86 9.34 -21.28 -6.75
CA LEU A 86 8.03 -20.96 -7.33
C LEU A 86 7.00 -20.72 -6.23
N ILE A 87 6.98 -21.59 -5.21
CA ILE A 87 5.97 -21.51 -4.16
C ILE A 87 6.17 -20.27 -3.27
N ILE A 88 7.42 -19.87 -2.97
CA ILE A 88 7.73 -18.67 -2.18
C ILE A 88 7.25 -17.39 -2.86
N SER A 89 7.29 -17.33 -4.19
CA SER A 89 6.87 -16.13 -4.93
C SER A 89 5.40 -15.77 -4.65
N LEU A 90 4.56 -16.76 -4.35
CA LEU A 90 3.11 -16.59 -4.21
C LEU A 90 2.72 -15.86 -2.91
N PRO A 91 3.18 -16.26 -1.71
CA PRO A 91 3.01 -15.46 -0.49
C PRO A 91 3.61 -14.06 -0.60
N ILE A 92 4.74 -13.90 -1.30
CA ILE A 92 5.36 -12.59 -1.51
C ILE A 92 4.41 -11.68 -2.30
N VAL A 93 3.78 -12.18 -3.37
CA VAL A 93 2.79 -11.39 -4.12
C VAL A 93 1.63 -10.95 -3.21
N GLY A 94 1.13 -11.84 -2.35
CA GLY A 94 0.08 -11.50 -1.37
C GLY A 94 0.50 -10.40 -0.40
N TYR A 95 1.72 -10.48 0.13
CA TYR A 95 2.29 -9.45 0.99
C TYR A 95 2.43 -8.11 0.27
N LEU A 96 3.01 -8.10 -0.94
CA LEU A 96 3.19 -6.87 -1.72
C LEU A 96 1.85 -6.27 -2.17
N ALA A 97 0.86 -7.11 -2.49
CA ALA A 97 -0.50 -6.68 -2.83
C ALA A 97 -1.14 -5.88 -1.69
N ALA A 98 -1.04 -6.39 -0.46
CA ALA A 98 -1.54 -5.72 0.74
C ALA A 98 -0.67 -4.50 1.13
N LYS A 99 0.65 -4.59 1.00
CA LYS A 99 1.58 -3.50 1.33
C LYS A 99 1.40 -2.27 0.45
N TYR A 100 1.29 -2.48 -0.86
CA TYR A 100 1.22 -1.39 -1.82
C TYR A 100 -0.21 -1.01 -2.20
N TYR A 101 -1.23 -1.61 -1.59
CA TYR A 101 -2.63 -1.34 -1.90
C TYR A 101 -2.89 -1.40 -3.42
N HIS A 102 -2.28 -2.38 -4.11
CA HIS A 102 -2.25 -2.43 -5.58
C HIS A 102 -3.34 -3.37 -6.10
N LYS A 103 -4.42 -2.79 -6.65
CA LYS A 103 -5.59 -3.54 -7.17
C LYS A 103 -5.22 -4.74 -8.04
N GLY A 104 -4.32 -4.55 -9.02
CA GLY A 104 -3.93 -5.64 -9.93
C GLY A 104 -3.22 -6.82 -9.22
N LEU A 105 -2.42 -6.54 -8.19
CA LEU A 105 -1.73 -7.61 -7.44
C LEU A 105 -2.71 -8.33 -6.52
N ILE A 106 -3.69 -7.60 -5.96
CA ILE A 106 -4.77 -8.17 -5.16
C ILE A 106 -5.62 -9.12 -6.00
N THR A 107 -5.97 -8.74 -7.24
CA THR A 107 -6.73 -9.61 -8.15
C THR A 107 -5.93 -10.88 -8.49
N PHE A 108 -4.65 -10.74 -8.82
CA PHE A 108 -3.78 -11.89 -9.11
C PHE A 108 -3.66 -12.83 -7.90
N TYR A 109 -3.43 -12.26 -6.71
CA TYR A 109 -3.37 -13.02 -5.46
C TYR A 109 -4.71 -13.71 -5.13
N GLY A 110 -5.84 -13.04 -5.37
CA GLY A 110 -7.17 -13.63 -5.17
C GLY A 110 -7.44 -14.81 -6.09
N PHE A 111 -7.07 -14.70 -7.37
CA PHE A 111 -7.19 -15.82 -8.31
C PHE A 111 -6.34 -17.02 -7.89
N TYR A 112 -5.10 -16.76 -7.46
CA TYR A 112 -4.24 -17.78 -6.87
C TYR A 112 -4.89 -18.44 -5.65
N LEU A 113 -5.45 -17.66 -4.73
CA LEU A 113 -6.08 -18.18 -3.51
C LEU A 113 -7.27 -19.09 -3.83
N VAL A 114 -8.08 -18.73 -4.81
CA VAL A 114 -9.21 -19.56 -5.28
C VAL A 114 -8.72 -20.90 -5.82
N ILE A 115 -7.72 -20.88 -6.71
CA ILE A 115 -7.13 -22.12 -7.24
C ILE A 115 -6.54 -22.98 -6.11
N LYS A 116 -5.82 -22.35 -5.17
CA LYS A 116 -5.23 -23.02 -4.00
C LYS A 116 -6.30 -23.71 -3.15
N ILE A 117 -7.42 -23.04 -2.88
CA ILE A 117 -8.55 -23.61 -2.13
C ILE A 117 -9.15 -24.80 -2.87
N ILE A 118 -9.42 -24.67 -4.18
CA ILE A 118 -9.98 -25.76 -4.99
C ILE A 118 -9.05 -26.97 -4.99
N LEU A 119 -7.75 -26.76 -5.22
CA LEU A 119 -6.76 -27.83 -5.25
C LEU A 119 -6.66 -28.53 -3.89
N LYS A 120 -6.64 -27.77 -2.79
CA LYS A 120 -6.65 -28.33 -1.43
C LYS A 120 -7.95 -29.08 -1.12
N ALA A 121 -9.10 -28.61 -1.58
CA ALA A 121 -10.38 -29.31 -1.40
C ALA A 121 -10.40 -30.66 -2.14
N ILE A 122 -9.89 -30.72 -3.37
CA ILE A 122 -9.77 -31.97 -4.14
C ILE A 122 -8.80 -32.94 -3.45
N LEU A 123 -7.63 -32.44 -3.04
CA LEU A 123 -6.64 -33.23 -2.30
C LEU A 123 -7.21 -33.75 -0.99
N PHE A 124 -7.97 -32.93 -0.27
CA PHE A 124 -8.65 -33.30 0.96
C PHE A 124 -9.61 -34.47 0.74
N THR A 125 -10.45 -34.42 -0.30
CA THR A 125 -11.36 -35.53 -0.63
C THR A 125 -10.67 -36.82 -1.05
N SER A 126 -9.46 -36.73 -1.60
CA SER A 126 -8.74 -37.89 -2.16
C SER A 126 -7.78 -38.57 -1.19
N LEU A 127 -7.34 -37.88 -0.13
CA LEU A 127 -6.23 -38.32 0.74
C LEU A 127 -6.61 -38.35 2.23
N SER A 128 -7.89 -38.22 2.60
CA SER A 128 -8.30 -38.17 4.01
C SER A 128 -8.28 -39.54 4.68
N GLU A 129 -7.10 -40.10 4.90
CA GLU A 129 -6.91 -41.22 5.80
C GLU A 129 -6.57 -40.66 7.20
N GLY A 130 -7.55 -40.73 8.10
CA GLY A 130 -7.36 -40.43 9.52
C GLY A 130 -7.87 -39.06 10.01
N TRP A 131 -8.38 -39.06 11.24
CA TRP A 131 -9.01 -37.91 11.90
C TRP A 131 -8.07 -36.71 12.08
N LYS A 132 -6.78 -36.94 12.35
CA LYS A 132 -5.78 -35.85 12.53
C LYS A 132 -5.53 -35.08 11.24
N THR A 133 -5.39 -35.80 10.12
CA THR A 133 -5.21 -35.22 8.78
C THR A 133 -6.45 -34.44 8.37
N PHE A 134 -7.64 -34.99 8.67
CA PHE A 134 -8.93 -34.33 8.43
C PHE A 134 -9.02 -32.98 9.15
N MET A 135 -8.74 -32.95 10.46
CA MET A 135 -8.81 -31.72 11.26
C MET A 135 -7.79 -30.66 10.81
N PHE A 136 -6.52 -31.06 10.61
CA PHE A 136 -5.47 -30.10 10.24
C PHE A 136 -5.65 -29.54 8.82
N SER A 137 -6.04 -30.39 7.88
CA SER A 137 -6.30 -29.97 6.50
C SER A 137 -7.57 -29.12 6.41
N GLY A 138 -8.64 -29.49 7.13
CA GLY A 138 -9.86 -28.68 7.26
C GLY A 138 -9.57 -27.28 7.81
N CYS A 139 -8.80 -27.18 8.90
CA CYS A 139 -8.38 -25.87 9.44
C CYS A 139 -7.62 -25.03 8.42
N LYS A 140 -6.73 -25.63 7.61
CA LYS A 140 -6.00 -24.91 6.57
C LYS A 140 -6.91 -24.40 5.45
N VAL A 141 -7.87 -25.22 5.00
CA VAL A 141 -8.83 -24.80 3.96
C VAL A 141 -9.72 -23.68 4.49
N THR A 142 -10.21 -23.79 5.73
CA THR A 142 -11.00 -22.74 6.38
C THR A 142 -10.20 -21.45 6.55
N PHE A 143 -8.93 -21.54 6.94
CA PHE A 143 -8.05 -20.38 7.04
C PHE A 143 -7.87 -19.68 5.68
N ASP A 144 -7.56 -20.42 4.62
CA ASP A 144 -7.45 -19.85 3.27
C ASP A 144 -8.78 -19.19 2.84
N PHE A 145 -9.93 -19.79 3.20
CA PHE A 145 -11.24 -19.20 2.93
C PHE A 145 -11.47 -17.88 3.69
N ILE A 146 -11.08 -17.81 4.96
CA ILE A 146 -11.14 -16.56 5.74
C ILE A 146 -10.25 -15.48 5.10
N VAL A 147 -9.04 -15.85 4.69
CA VAL A 147 -8.12 -14.93 3.98
C VAL A 147 -8.75 -14.43 2.69
N LEU A 148 -9.44 -15.28 1.93
CA LEU A 148 -10.16 -14.89 0.72
C LEU A 148 -11.28 -13.87 1.02
N LEU A 149 -12.07 -14.10 2.07
CA LEU A 149 -13.13 -13.16 2.47
C LEU A 149 -12.55 -11.79 2.85
N VAL A 150 -11.47 -11.78 3.64
CA VAL A 150 -10.77 -10.54 4.00
C VAL A 150 -10.21 -9.85 2.75
N LEU A 151 -9.65 -10.60 1.82
CA LEU A 151 -9.14 -10.07 0.54
C LEU A 151 -10.24 -9.42 -0.30
N ILE A 152 -11.43 -10.03 -0.36
CA ILE A 152 -12.59 -9.47 -1.07
C ILE A 152 -13.05 -8.17 -0.41
N SER A 153 -13.17 -8.15 0.92
CA SER A 153 -13.52 -6.93 1.66
C SER A 153 -12.48 -5.82 1.46
N PHE A 154 -11.20 -6.18 1.50
CA PHE A 154 -10.09 -5.27 1.22
C PHE A 154 -10.16 -4.72 -0.21
N TYR A 155 -10.45 -5.55 -1.21
CA TYR A 155 -10.60 -5.13 -2.60
C TYR A 155 -11.76 -4.15 -2.79
N LYS A 156 -12.91 -4.40 -2.15
CA LYS A 156 -14.07 -3.51 -2.20
C LYS A 156 -13.75 -2.14 -1.61
N ASN A 157 -13.25 -2.10 -0.38
CA ASN A 157 -12.86 -0.86 0.30
C ASN A 157 -11.77 -0.10 -0.48
N LEU A 158 -10.80 -0.83 -1.07
CA LEU A 158 -9.78 -0.23 -1.92
C LEU A 158 -10.37 0.32 -3.23
N SER A 159 -11.50 -0.21 -3.69
CA SER A 159 -12.15 0.27 -4.89
C SER A 159 -12.89 1.58 -4.72
N GLU A 160 -13.38 1.83 -3.52
CA GLU A 160 -14.07 3.06 -3.14
C GLU A 160 -13.07 4.23 -3.08
N ILE A 161 -11.86 3.99 -2.60
CA ILE A 161 -10.82 5.02 -2.37
C ILE A 161 -10.18 5.52 -3.68
N GLY A 162 -9.90 6.82 -3.75
CA GLY A 162 -9.23 7.51 -4.86
C GLY A 162 -7.75 7.12 -5.06
N LYS A 163 -7.12 7.61 -6.14
CA LYS A 163 -5.68 7.34 -6.40
C LYS A 163 -4.77 8.12 -5.44
N GLU A 164 -5.14 9.36 -5.13
CA GLU A 164 -4.36 10.26 -4.26
C GLU A 164 -4.33 9.75 -2.82
N GLU A 165 -5.49 9.32 -2.31
CA GLU A 165 -5.67 8.69 -1.01
C GLU A 165 -4.87 7.39 -0.85
N LYS A 166 -4.76 6.59 -1.90
CA LYS A 166 -3.90 5.39 -1.91
C LYS A 166 -2.43 5.74 -1.77
N ASN A 167 -2.00 6.86 -2.37
CA ASN A 167 -0.62 7.31 -2.22
C ASN A 167 -0.37 7.85 -0.82
N ALA A 168 -1.31 8.58 -0.22
CA ALA A 168 -1.23 9.00 1.18
C ALA A 168 -1.14 7.79 2.13
N LEU A 169 -1.97 6.77 1.93
CA LEU A 169 -1.91 5.52 2.69
C LEU A 169 -0.56 4.81 2.59
N ARG A 170 0.03 4.76 1.39
CA ARG A 170 1.36 4.17 1.18
C ARG A 170 2.47 4.92 1.93
N MET A 171 2.35 6.24 2.05
CA MET A 171 3.33 7.06 2.78
C MET A 171 3.14 6.94 4.29
N ASN A 172 1.90 6.96 4.80
CA ASN A 172 1.62 6.88 6.23
C ASN A 172 1.98 5.52 6.85
N ASP A 173 1.71 4.40 6.16
CA ASP A 173 2.11 3.05 6.58
C ASP A 173 3.65 2.94 6.76
N PHE A 174 4.42 3.77 6.05
CA PHE A 174 5.87 3.82 6.15
C PHE A 174 6.33 4.62 7.37
N THR A 175 5.61 5.69 7.71
CA THR A 175 5.90 6.57 8.86
C THR A 175 5.55 5.88 10.18
N ASP A 176 4.40 5.20 10.25
CA ASP A 176 3.94 4.52 11.48
C ASP A 176 4.91 3.40 11.91
N PHE A 177 5.48 2.66 10.96
CA PHE A 177 6.51 1.65 11.26
C PHE A 177 7.79 2.27 11.85
N TYR A 178 8.16 3.47 11.41
CA TYR A 178 9.34 4.16 11.92
C TYR A 178 9.10 4.78 13.30
N GLU A 179 7.91 5.34 13.54
CA GLU A 179 7.55 5.85 14.85
C GLU A 179 7.46 4.74 15.91
N ASP A 180 6.91 3.58 15.55
CA ASP A 180 6.86 2.44 16.49
C ASP A 180 8.26 1.91 16.82
N ILE A 181 9.20 1.88 15.87
CA ILE A 181 10.59 1.50 16.15
C ILE A 181 11.30 2.57 17.00
N ALA A 182 11.05 3.85 16.73
CA ALA A 182 11.65 4.96 17.46
C ALA A 182 11.12 5.10 18.89
N ARG A 183 9.92 4.60 19.20
CA ARG A 183 9.35 4.59 20.57
C ARG A 183 9.78 3.38 21.40
N VAL A 184 10.28 2.32 20.76
CA VAL A 184 10.69 1.08 21.44
C VAL A 184 12.19 1.06 21.79
N ASN A 185 13.00 1.94 21.16
CA ASN A 185 14.40 2.20 21.51
C ASN A 185 14.55 3.45 22.38
#